data_AF-A0A9N9B2G8-F1
#
_entry.id   AF-A0A9N9B2G8-F1
#
_cell.length_a   1.000
_cell.length_b   1.000
_cell.length_c   1.000
_cell.angle_alpha   90.00
_cell.angle_beta   90.00
_cell.angle_gamma   90.00
#
_symmetry.space_group_name_H-M   'P 1'
#
loop_
_entity.id
_entity.type
_entity.pdbx_description
1 polymer ?
#
loop_
_entity_poly.entity_id
_entity_poly.type
_entity_poly.pdbx_seq_one_letter_code
_entity_poly.pdbx_strand_id
1 'polypeptide(L)'
;MAEQVARAPKPRPFSDNEKLIPITDLPDWIRDAFKGAKSLNRIQSKLYPVAFGTDENILLCAPTGSGKTNVAMLCILNEMSKWRQEDGFIDYDKFKVVYIAPMKALVQEV
;
A
#
# COMPACT_ATOMS: atom_id res chain seq x y z
N MET A 1 36.10 23.75 -3.98
CA MET A 1 34.81 23.61 -4.70
C MET A 1 33.80 23.16 -3.66
N ALA A 2 32.80 23.98 -3.33
CA ALA A 2 31.83 23.65 -2.27
C ALA A 2 30.79 22.66 -2.82
N GLU A 3 30.68 21.51 -2.17
CA GLU A 3 29.68 20.49 -2.44
C GLU A 3 28.31 21.00 -1.94
N GLN A 4 27.48 21.53 -2.85
CA GLN A 4 26.10 21.88 -2.50
C GLN A 4 25.26 20.61 -2.41
N VAL A 5 25.06 20.12 -1.18
CA VAL A 5 24.00 19.14 -0.89
C VAL A 5 22.66 19.87 -0.94
N ALA A 6 21.91 19.72 -2.03
CA ALA A 6 20.58 20.27 -2.16
C ALA A 6 19.66 19.68 -1.06
N ARG A 7 19.09 20.54 -0.21
CA ARG A 7 18.14 20.11 0.83
C ARG A 7 16.88 19.54 0.18
N ALA A 8 16.36 18.45 0.73
CA ALA A 8 15.10 17.88 0.29
C ALA A 8 14.01 18.96 0.29
N PRO A 9 13.22 19.08 -0.80
CA PRO A 9 12.14 20.05 -0.86
C PRO A 9 11.14 19.80 0.27
N LYS A 10 10.63 20.87 0.87
CA LYS A 10 9.64 20.77 1.94
C LYS A 10 8.42 19.99 1.43
N PRO A 11 7.82 19.11 2.27
CA PRO A 11 6.59 18.41 1.90
C PRO A 11 5.52 19.41 1.48
N ARG A 12 4.79 19.10 0.41
CA ARG A 12 3.63 19.90 0.02
C ARG A 12 2.61 19.91 1.18
N PRO A 13 1.95 21.03 1.47
CA PRO A 13 0.85 21.02 2.41
C PRO A 13 -0.26 20.05 1.97
N PHE A 14 -1.08 19.60 2.92
CA PHE A 14 -2.30 18.86 2.63
C PHE A 14 -3.32 19.78 1.96
N SER A 15 -4.10 19.25 1.02
CA SER A 15 -5.30 19.97 0.56
C SER A 15 -6.45 19.78 1.55
N ASP A 16 -7.46 20.64 1.47
CA ASP A 16 -8.57 20.67 2.45
C ASP A 16 -9.34 19.33 2.56
N ASN A 17 -9.40 18.57 1.46
CA ASN A 17 -10.07 17.27 1.38
C ASN A 17 -9.11 16.08 1.52
N GLU A 18 -7.83 16.32 1.80
CA GLU A 18 -6.83 15.27 1.93
C GLU A 18 -6.68 14.84 3.39
N LYS A 19 -7.07 13.60 3.67
CA LYS A 19 -6.97 12.99 4.99
C LYS A 19 -6.18 11.70 4.91
N LEU A 20 -5.45 11.41 5.98
CA LEU A 20 -4.84 10.10 6.16
C LEU A 20 -5.92 9.11 6.60
N ILE A 21 -5.83 7.87 6.12
CA ILE A 21 -6.76 6.80 6.51
C ILE A 21 -6.20 6.10 7.76
N PRO A 22 -6.85 6.22 8.92
CA PRO A 22 -6.49 5.46 10.11
C PRO A 22 -6.52 3.95 9.83
N ILE A 23 -5.62 3.18 10.44
CA ILE A 23 -5.67 1.71 10.29
C ILE A 23 -6.98 1.15 10.86
N THR A 24 -7.59 1.82 11.83
CA THR A 24 -8.91 1.50 12.38
C THR A 24 -10.05 1.64 11.38
N ASP A 25 -9.85 2.38 10.28
CA ASP A 25 -10.89 2.60 9.26
C ASP A 25 -10.81 1.53 8.16
N LEU A 26 -9.76 0.69 8.18
CA LEU A 26 -9.64 -0.47 7.30
C LEU A 26 -10.52 -1.63 7.82
N PRO A 27 -10.95 -2.57 6.96
CA PRO A 27 -11.60 -3.81 7.40
C PRO A 27 -10.74 -4.56 8.41
N ASP A 28 -11.35 -5.06 9.49
CA ASP A 28 -10.64 -5.71 10.61
C ASP A 28 -9.64 -6.77 10.15
N TRP A 29 -10.05 -7.60 9.17
CA TRP A 29 -9.26 -8.73 8.69
C TRP A 29 -7.98 -8.33 7.92
N ILE A 30 -7.86 -7.07 7.47
CA ILE A 30 -6.65 -6.58 6.78
C ILE A 30 -5.74 -5.71 7.66
N ARG A 31 -6.21 -5.28 8.85
CA ARG A 31 -5.45 -4.37 9.72
C ARG A 31 -4.10 -4.96 10.14
N ASP A 32 -4.05 -6.27 10.27
CA ASP A 32 -2.86 -7.02 10.66
C ASP A 32 -1.70 -6.85 9.67
N ALA A 33 -1.99 -6.61 8.39
CA ALA A 33 -0.98 -6.31 7.36
C ALA A 33 -0.28 -4.96 7.58
N PHE A 34 -0.82 -4.10 8.45
CA PHE A 34 -0.31 -2.75 8.72
C PHE A 34 0.03 -2.53 10.20
N LYS A 35 0.28 -3.62 10.96
CA LYS A 35 0.68 -3.54 12.38
C LYS A 35 1.85 -2.58 12.59
N GLY A 36 1.76 -1.77 13.65
CA GLY A 36 2.75 -0.74 13.99
C GLY A 36 2.51 0.62 13.35
N ALA A 37 1.64 0.72 12.33
CA ALA A 37 1.19 2.00 11.79
C ALA A 37 -0.11 2.47 12.47
N LYS A 38 -0.23 3.78 12.70
CA LYS A 38 -1.49 4.41 13.17
C LYS A 38 -2.44 4.73 12.01
N SER A 39 -1.87 5.04 10.85
CA SER A 39 -2.59 5.36 9.62
C SER A 39 -1.76 4.94 8.41
N LEU A 40 -2.43 4.80 7.26
CA LEU A 40 -1.75 4.82 5.98
C LEU A 40 -1.05 6.18 5.80
N ASN A 41 0.09 6.19 5.10
CA ASN A 41 0.77 7.43 4.76
C ASN A 41 -0.02 8.20 3.67
N ARG A 42 0.43 9.41 3.31
CA ARG A 42 -0.27 10.27 2.34
C ARG A 42 -0.50 9.60 0.98
N ILE A 43 0.52 8.93 0.43
CA ILE A 43 0.43 8.27 -0.89
C ILE A 43 -0.50 7.06 -0.82
N GLN A 44 -0.35 6.25 0.24
CA GLN A 44 -1.18 5.07 0.48
C GLN A 44 -2.65 5.45 0.69
N SER A 45 -2.92 6.49 1.48
CA SER A 45 -4.29 6.98 1.75
C SER A 45 -4.98 7.46 0.47
N LYS A 46 -4.24 8.16 -0.39
CA LYS A 46 -4.78 8.62 -1.69
C LYS A 46 -5.11 7.46 -2.63
N LEU A 47 -4.32 6.39 -2.62
CA LEU A 47 -4.52 5.24 -3.50
C LEU A 47 -5.46 4.18 -2.93
N TYR A 48 -5.71 4.16 -1.62
CA TYR A 48 -6.52 3.13 -0.97
C TYR A 48 -7.87 2.86 -1.66
N PRO A 49 -8.69 3.85 -2.06
CA PRO A 49 -9.98 3.57 -2.70
C PRO A 49 -9.87 2.81 -4.03
N VAL A 50 -8.76 2.99 -4.75
CA VAL A 50 -8.51 2.34 -6.03
C VAL A 50 -7.80 1.00 -5.81
N ALA A 51 -6.77 0.99 -4.95
CA ALA A 51 -5.95 -0.19 -4.66
C ALA A 51 -6.70 -1.28 -3.87
N PHE A 52 -7.69 -0.90 -3.05
CA PHE A 52 -8.52 -1.78 -2.24
C PHE A 52 -10.00 -1.36 -2.37
N GLY A 53 -10.55 -1.56 -3.57
CA GLY A 53 -11.91 -1.14 -3.89
C GLY A 53 -12.24 -1.18 -5.38
N THR A 54 -11.24 -1.30 -6.24
CA THR A 54 -11.41 -1.44 -7.69
C THR A 54 -10.45 -2.46 -8.28
N ASP A 55 -10.68 -2.87 -9.52
CA ASP A 55 -9.83 -3.77 -10.30
C ASP A 55 -9.05 -3.04 -11.41
N GLU A 56 -8.87 -1.72 -11.26
CA GLU A 56 -8.14 -0.92 -12.23
C GLU A 56 -6.62 -1.12 -12.14
N ASN A 57 -5.95 -1.05 -13.29
CA ASN A 57 -4.50 -1.11 -13.35
C ASN A 57 -3.87 0.17 -12.77
N ILE A 58 -2.90 0.02 -11.86
CA ILE A 58 -2.25 1.14 -11.18
C ILE A 58 -0.79 1.30 -11.63
N LEU A 59 -0.41 2.50 -12.08
CA LEU A 59 0.99 2.92 -12.26
C LEU A 59 1.37 3.93 -11.17
N LEU A 60 2.20 3.51 -10.21
CA LEU A 60 2.66 4.37 -9.11
C LEU A 60 4.12 4.80 -9.29
N CYS A 61 4.32 6.05 -9.67
CA CYS A 61 5.63 6.70 -9.71
C CYS A 61 5.88 7.46 -8.40
N ALA A 62 6.61 6.85 -7.46
CA ALA A 62 6.95 7.48 -6.18
C ALA A 62 8.39 7.17 -5.73
N PRO A 63 9.05 8.07 -4.96
CA PRO A 63 10.42 7.87 -4.48
C PRO A 63 10.60 6.59 -3.64
N THR A 64 11.86 6.15 -3.48
CA THR A 64 12.18 5.07 -2.51
C THR A 64 11.78 5.51 -1.09
N GLY A 65 11.31 4.57 -0.27
CA GLY A 65 10.82 4.86 1.09
C GLY A 65 9.42 5.47 1.16
N SER A 66 8.74 5.70 0.03
CA SER A 66 7.38 6.25 0.01
C SER A 66 6.28 5.25 0.40
N GLY A 67 6.65 4.01 0.74
CA GLY A 67 5.72 2.94 1.11
C GLY A 67 4.97 2.30 -0.06
N LYS A 68 5.61 2.20 -1.24
CA LYS A 68 5.05 1.51 -2.42
C LYS A 68 4.66 0.05 -2.13
N THR A 69 5.42 -0.65 -1.30
CA THR A 69 5.14 -2.04 -0.90
C THR A 69 3.78 -2.18 -0.24
N ASN A 70 3.38 -1.25 0.63
CA ASN A 70 2.04 -1.26 1.25
C ASN A 70 0.92 -0.99 0.24
N VAL A 71 1.18 -0.24 -0.84
CA VAL A 71 0.21 -0.09 -1.94
C VAL A 71 0.04 -1.41 -2.68
N ALA A 72 1.14 -2.12 -2.96
CA ALA A 72 1.06 -3.46 -3.53
C ALA A 72 0.33 -4.44 -2.60
N MET A 73 0.55 -4.34 -1.28
CA MET A 73 -0.18 -5.13 -0.28
C MET A 73 -1.68 -4.88 -0.33
N LEU A 74 -2.13 -3.61 -0.47
CA LEU A 74 -3.54 -3.28 -0.67
C LEU A 74 -4.11 -3.97 -1.92
N CYS A 75 -3.40 -3.96 -3.05
CA CYS A 75 -3.83 -4.66 -4.26
C CYS A 75 -3.94 -6.19 -4.06
N ILE A 76 -2.97 -6.80 -3.36
CA ILE A 76 -3.01 -8.23 -3.04
C ILE A 76 -4.24 -8.55 -2.17
N LEU A 77 -4.46 -7.74 -1.12
CA LEU A 77 -5.61 -7.89 -0.23
C LEU A 77 -6.94 -7.69 -0.97
N ASN A 78 -6.99 -6.79 -1.96
CA ASN A 78 -8.17 -6.62 -2.80
C ASN A 78 -8.49 -7.91 -3.56
N GLU A 79 -7.49 -8.55 -4.17
CA GLU A 79 -7.69 -9.82 -4.86
C GLU A 79 -8.11 -10.93 -3.88
N MET A 80 -7.49 -11.01 -2.70
CA MET A 80 -7.89 -11.95 -1.64
C MET A 80 -9.34 -11.74 -1.19
N SER A 81 -9.81 -10.49 -1.16
CA SER A 81 -11.16 -10.15 -0.70
C SER A 81 -12.26 -10.76 -1.58
N LYS A 82 -11.99 -10.98 -2.88
CA LYS A 82 -12.92 -11.59 -3.84
C LYS A 82 -13.19 -13.07 -3.57
N TRP A 83 -12.25 -13.73 -2.90
CA TRP A 83 -12.29 -15.16 -2.58
C TRP A 83 -12.49 -15.41 -1.09
N ARG A 84 -12.80 -14.35 -0.33
CA ARG A 84 -13.13 -14.41 1.10
C ARG A 84 -14.63 -14.61 1.29
N GLN A 85 -14.99 -15.64 2.04
CA GLN A 85 -16.37 -15.96 2.41
C GLN A 85 -16.84 -15.14 3.62
N GLU A 86 -18.15 -15.20 3.92
CA GLU A 86 -18.76 -14.45 5.03
C GLU A 86 -18.21 -14.86 6.39
N ASP A 87 -17.90 -16.15 6.57
CA ASP A 87 -17.28 -16.71 7.78
C ASP A 87 -15.80 -16.33 7.95
N GLY A 88 -15.21 -15.70 6.93
CA GLY A 88 -13.83 -15.26 6.88
C GLY A 88 -12.83 -16.25 6.32
N PHE A 89 -13.27 -17.42 5.85
CA PHE A 89 -12.44 -18.34 5.11
C PHE A 89 -12.03 -17.74 3.75
N ILE A 90 -10.78 -17.96 3.32
CA ILE A 90 -10.26 -17.53 2.01
C ILE A 90 -9.87 -18.76 1.22
N ASP A 91 -10.42 -18.93 0.01
CA ASP A 91 -10.09 -20.04 -0.88
C ASP A 91 -8.81 -19.72 -1.69
N TYR A 92 -7.65 -20.16 -1.17
CA TYR A 92 -6.33 -19.93 -1.76
C TYR A 92 -6.05 -20.72 -3.06
N ASP A 93 -6.93 -21.65 -3.43
CA ASP A 93 -6.79 -22.41 -4.68
C ASP A 93 -7.46 -21.70 -5.87
N LYS A 94 -8.30 -20.70 -5.61
CA LYS A 94 -9.01 -19.94 -6.65
C LYS A 94 -8.20 -18.82 -7.27
N PHE A 95 -7.12 -18.39 -6.62
CA PHE A 95 -6.31 -17.27 -7.10
C PHE A 95 -4.82 -17.48 -6.84
N LYS A 96 -4.00 -16.76 -7.62
CA LYS A 96 -2.56 -16.63 -7.43
C LYS A 96 -2.18 -15.18 -7.67
N VAL A 97 -1.22 -14.67 -6.90
CA VAL A 97 -0.67 -13.32 -7.09
C VAL A 97 0.83 -13.42 -7.34
N VAL A 98 1.31 -12.68 -8.33
CA VAL A 98 2.72 -12.65 -8.72
C VAL A 98 3.30 -11.29 -8.38
N TYR A 99 4.28 -11.26 -7.47
CA TYR A 99 5.03 -10.07 -7.11
C TYR A 99 6.44 -10.14 -7.69
N ILE A 100 6.75 -9.22 -8.61
CA ILE A 100 8.05 -9.17 -9.29
C ILE A 100 8.87 -8.04 -8.66
N ALA A 101 9.99 -8.42 -8.03
CA ALA A 101 10.98 -7.47 -7.51
C ALA A 101 12.31 -7.59 -8.26
N PRO A 102 13.07 -6.50 -8.42
CA PRO A 102 14.27 -6.48 -9.26
C PRO A 102 15.48 -7.19 -8.63
N MET A 103 15.50 -7.39 -7.31
CA MET A 103 16.64 -7.97 -6.59
C MET A 103 16.19 -9.13 -5.71
N LYS A 104 16.99 -10.21 -5.70
CA LYS A 104 16.73 -11.40 -4.87
C LYS A 104 16.68 -11.08 -3.37
N ALA A 105 17.51 -10.16 -2.88
CA ALA A 105 17.52 -9.75 -1.47
C ALA A 105 16.18 -9.14 -1.04
N LEU A 106 15.57 -8.30 -1.88
CA LEU A 106 14.26 -7.70 -1.61
C LEU A 106 13.13 -8.74 -1.60
N VAL A 107 13.28 -9.87 -2.29
CA VAL A 107 12.30 -10.97 -2.27
C VAL A 107 12.39 -11.77 -0.96
N GLN A 108 13.56 -11.81 -0.31
CA GLN A 108 13.73 -12.54 0.95
C GLN A 108 13.37 -11.70 2.18
N GLU A 109 13.31 -10.37 2.04
CA GLU A 109 12.92 -9.44 3.10
C GLU A 109 11.41 -9.15 3.15
N VAL A 110 10.66 -9.56 2.10
CA VAL A 110 9.19 -9.48 2.01
C VAL A 110 8.61 -10.84 2.34
#